data_AF-A0A2M7WI58-F1
#
_entry.id   AF-A0A2M7WI58-F1
#
_cell.length_a   1.000
_cell.length_b   1.000
_cell.length_c   1.000
_cell.angle_alpha   90.00
_cell.angle_beta   90.00
_cell.angle_gamma   90.00
#
_symmetry.space_group_name_H-M   'P 1'
#
loop_
_entity.id
_entity.type
_entity.pdbx_description
1 polymer ?
#
loop_
_entity_poly.entity_id
_entity_poly.type
_entity_poly.pdbx_seq_one_letter_code
_entity_poly.pdbx_strand_id
1 'polypeptide(L)'
;MTRKSTLRKASILIIATLFAGIALADSGFFKTSKHGSAAIGVYRDSDLPRGNCSQCHLEHDNEIPFDFALFAPNDNGLCQSSGCHEFQYQWPPGYYYWPYPGNVPDWYNSGHGSSVNPFPPGTTREVRLCLQCHNPHTSGDSLHGAFPSATSNLEEHGCYSYNGIPGQGCHGNNNANRPIGAVDIYSQLLKPSKHDVTFKTKIHSSDWSPNYPYGRESRATNSGFFSGNNRHVECVDCHNPHKSISGNHIPGENEIGGALLGIWGVEPTNNAGWTTPVIFDVVDFSSMQTAREYQLCFKCHSYFAFGNIPPTGYTDIAREFNPANASYHSIEDTIRTNSYTSPSPINGFRETMESPWDNGRHDQMACSDCHSSETVSDPKGPHGSNQPYILIGSPSAADISFCTKCHKASVYSPPVNPGTQETGSRFDRQTTGEGDASHYYHVVQRHFGCRQCHATRQNPPPATPERTTPYPTQVGSAHGTNTFPGLMNGANISDYSPGSCTPTCHGRENYTAGPE
;
A
#
# COMPACT_ATOMS: atom_id res chain seq x y z
N MET A 1 -60.23 24.08 -68.91
CA MET A 1 -58.78 24.28 -69.01
C MET A 1 -58.24 24.60 -67.63
N THR A 2 -57.53 23.69 -66.96
CA THR A 2 -56.54 24.03 -65.91
C THR A 2 -55.73 22.80 -65.48
N ARG A 3 -54.43 22.85 -65.83
CA ARG A 3 -53.22 22.32 -65.18
C ARG A 3 -53.26 20.94 -64.50
N LYS A 4 -52.80 19.94 -65.27
CA LYS A 4 -52.02 18.79 -64.78
C LYS A 4 -50.52 19.15 -64.77
N SER A 5 -49.77 18.43 -63.92
CA SER A 5 -48.30 18.36 -63.80
C SER A 5 -47.65 19.31 -62.79
N THR A 6 -47.28 18.76 -61.63
CA THR A 6 -46.05 19.03 -60.83
C THR A 6 -46.14 18.37 -59.45
N LEU A 7 -46.29 17.04 -59.36
CA LEU A 7 -46.33 16.34 -58.05
C LEU A 7 -45.74 14.92 -58.12
N ARG A 8 -44.63 14.73 -58.86
CA ARG A 8 -43.89 13.45 -58.89
C ARG A 8 -42.35 13.58 -58.84
N LYS A 9 -41.81 14.75 -58.47
CA LYS A 9 -40.35 14.95 -58.31
C LYS A 9 -39.89 15.36 -56.91
N ALA A 10 -40.80 15.47 -55.93
CA ALA A 10 -40.45 15.90 -54.57
C ALA A 10 -40.19 14.73 -53.59
N SER A 11 -40.50 13.48 -53.95
CA SER A 11 -40.43 12.35 -53.02
C SER A 11 -39.15 11.51 -53.12
N ILE A 12 -38.23 11.82 -54.04
CA ILE A 12 -36.95 11.09 -54.19
C ILE A 12 -35.78 11.87 -53.56
N LEU A 13 -35.93 13.18 -53.29
CA LEU A 13 -34.84 13.98 -52.72
C LEU A 13 -34.78 13.98 -51.17
N ILE A 14 -35.82 13.47 -50.49
CA ILE A 14 -35.88 13.49 -49.02
C ILE A 14 -35.36 12.17 -48.38
N ILE A 15 -35.27 11.08 -49.17
CA ILE A 15 -34.78 9.79 -48.65
C ILE A 15 -33.24 9.71 -48.68
N ALA A 16 -32.56 10.47 -49.55
CA ALA A 16 -31.10 10.50 -49.60
C ALA A 16 -30.45 11.30 -48.45
N THR A 17 -31.19 12.17 -47.77
CA THR A 17 -30.69 12.98 -46.65
C THR A 17 -30.89 12.34 -45.27
N LEU A 18 -31.59 11.20 -45.19
CA LEU A 18 -31.83 10.47 -43.94
C LEU A 18 -30.90 9.27 -43.72
N PHE A 19 -30.07 8.92 -44.71
CA PHE A 19 -29.04 7.86 -44.60
C PHE A 19 -27.62 8.33 -44.92
N ALA A 20 -27.37 9.64 -44.97
CA ALA A 20 -26.04 10.17 -44.74
C ALA A 20 -25.82 10.26 -43.22
N GLY A 21 -25.83 9.10 -42.56
CA GLY A 21 -25.12 8.97 -41.29
C GLY A 21 -23.65 9.13 -41.62
N ILE A 22 -23.19 10.37 -41.74
CA ILE A 22 -21.77 10.66 -41.65
C ILE A 22 -21.42 10.12 -40.27
N ALA A 23 -20.73 8.98 -40.25
CA ALA A 23 -19.93 8.59 -39.11
C ALA A 23 -18.85 9.69 -38.98
N LEU A 24 -19.24 10.83 -38.44
CA LEU A 24 -18.30 11.80 -37.91
C LEU A 24 -17.64 11.03 -36.78
N ALA A 25 -16.43 10.54 -37.03
CA ALA A 25 -15.57 10.06 -35.96
C ALA A 25 -15.48 11.20 -34.97
N ASP A 26 -16.22 11.09 -33.86
CA ASP A 26 -16.10 12.03 -32.77
C ASP A 26 -14.65 11.94 -32.31
N SER A 27 -13.88 13.01 -32.51
CA SER A 27 -12.49 13.04 -32.07
C SER A 27 -12.36 13.00 -30.55
N GLY A 28 -13.48 13.05 -29.81
CA GLY A 28 -13.52 13.03 -28.37
C GLY A 28 -12.55 14.07 -27.78
N PHE A 29 -11.85 13.68 -26.72
CA PHE A 29 -10.75 14.44 -26.13
C PHE A 29 -9.36 14.01 -26.68
N PHE A 30 -9.28 13.22 -27.77
CA PHE A 30 -7.99 12.76 -28.33
C PHE A 30 -7.05 13.93 -28.64
N LYS A 31 -7.54 14.99 -29.30
CA LYS A 31 -6.71 16.16 -29.65
C LYS A 31 -6.21 16.96 -28.44
N THR A 32 -6.86 16.79 -27.29
CA THR A 32 -6.44 17.39 -26.01
C THR A 32 -5.59 16.44 -25.18
N SER A 33 -5.48 15.17 -25.59
CA SER A 33 -4.63 14.17 -24.93
C SER A 33 -3.15 14.36 -25.30
N LYS A 34 -2.27 13.70 -24.54
CA LYS A 34 -0.85 13.58 -24.90
C LYS A 34 -0.65 12.83 -26.23
N HIS A 35 -1.50 11.86 -26.54
CA HIS A 35 -1.43 11.09 -27.79
C HIS A 35 -1.77 11.94 -29.02
N GLY A 36 -2.69 12.90 -28.88
CA GLY A 36 -3.03 13.87 -29.93
C GLY A 36 -2.12 15.11 -29.98
N SER A 37 -1.08 15.17 -29.15
CA SER A 37 -0.16 16.32 -29.12
C SER A 37 0.72 16.35 -30.37
N ALA A 38 0.77 17.49 -31.06
CA ALA A 38 1.69 17.70 -32.17
C ALA A 38 3.18 17.71 -31.75
N ALA A 39 3.48 17.92 -30.47
CA ALA A 39 4.85 17.99 -29.96
C ALA A 39 5.37 16.63 -29.47
N ILE A 40 4.54 15.89 -28.73
CA ILE A 40 4.94 14.67 -28.02
C ILE A 40 4.01 13.47 -28.25
N GLY A 41 3.02 13.61 -29.13
CA GLY A 41 2.03 12.57 -29.42
C GLY A 41 2.54 11.45 -30.29
N VAL A 42 1.61 10.57 -30.69
CA VAL A 42 1.91 9.35 -31.45
C VAL A 42 2.60 9.70 -32.76
N TYR A 43 3.67 8.98 -33.07
CA TYR A 43 4.47 9.20 -34.27
C TYR A 43 4.97 7.86 -34.80
N ARG A 44 4.01 7.06 -35.27
CA ARG A 44 4.22 5.75 -35.86
C ARG A 44 4.75 5.88 -37.28
N ASP A 45 4.12 6.78 -38.04
CA ASP A 45 4.39 7.02 -39.44
C ASP A 45 5.01 8.41 -39.60
N SER A 46 6.22 8.44 -40.15
CA SER A 46 6.97 9.68 -40.33
C SER A 46 6.37 10.61 -41.38
N ASP A 47 5.56 10.06 -42.29
CA ASP A 47 4.93 10.80 -43.38
C ASP A 47 3.63 11.48 -42.93
N LEU A 48 3.13 11.10 -41.74
CA LEU A 48 1.94 11.68 -41.14
C LEU A 48 2.32 12.66 -40.02
N PRO A 49 1.53 13.73 -39.79
CA PRO A 49 1.75 14.62 -38.66
C PRO A 49 1.70 13.87 -37.33
N ARG A 50 2.61 14.20 -36.41
CA ARG A 50 2.61 13.68 -35.04
C ARG A 50 1.28 14.00 -34.34
N GLY A 51 0.74 13.04 -33.60
CA GLY A 51 -0.52 13.15 -32.87
C GLY A 51 -1.76 13.25 -33.75
N ASN A 52 -1.66 12.90 -35.03
CA ASN A 52 -2.81 12.83 -35.94
C ASN A 52 -3.58 11.50 -35.77
N CYS A 53 -4.89 11.50 -36.05
CA CYS A 53 -5.73 10.29 -36.03
C CYS A 53 -5.19 9.18 -36.96
N SER A 54 -4.64 9.56 -38.11
CA SER A 54 -4.09 8.62 -39.10
C SER A 54 -2.82 7.90 -38.60
N GLN A 55 -2.28 8.31 -37.45
CA GLN A 55 -1.24 7.53 -36.76
C GLN A 55 -1.78 6.17 -36.26
N CYS A 56 -3.09 6.08 -35.97
CA CYS A 56 -3.78 4.87 -35.50
C CYS A 56 -4.80 4.32 -36.51
N HIS A 57 -5.35 5.18 -37.37
CA HIS A 57 -6.37 4.81 -38.34
C HIS A 57 -5.84 4.84 -39.78
N LEU A 58 -6.24 3.85 -40.57
CA LEU A 58 -6.02 3.80 -42.01
C LEU A 58 -7.13 4.60 -42.72
N GLU A 59 -6.76 5.32 -43.78
CA GLU A 59 -7.73 6.00 -44.65
C GLU A 59 -8.41 5.01 -45.60
N HIS A 60 -9.56 5.41 -46.16
CA HIS A 60 -10.59 4.58 -46.80
C HIS A 60 -10.20 3.97 -48.17
N ASP A 61 -9.04 3.35 -48.30
CA ASP A 61 -8.59 2.73 -49.55
C ASP A 61 -8.82 1.21 -49.52
N ASN A 62 -10.10 0.83 -49.68
CA ASN A 62 -10.66 -0.48 -50.07
C ASN A 62 -10.21 -1.80 -49.41
N GLU A 63 -9.21 -1.80 -48.53
CA GLU A 63 -8.88 -2.93 -47.67
C GLU A 63 -8.66 -2.39 -46.26
N ILE A 64 -9.70 -2.46 -45.44
CA ILE A 64 -9.62 -2.20 -44.01
C ILE A 64 -9.33 -3.56 -43.34
N PRO A 65 -8.06 -3.87 -42.99
CA PRO A 65 -7.68 -5.19 -42.48
C PRO A 65 -8.26 -5.47 -41.08
N PHE A 66 -8.63 -4.43 -40.33
CA PHE A 66 -9.11 -4.54 -38.94
C PHE A 66 -10.26 -3.59 -38.64
N ASP A 67 -11.11 -3.95 -37.68
CA ASP A 67 -12.25 -3.14 -37.24
C ASP A 67 -11.85 -1.68 -36.94
N PHE A 68 -12.79 -0.74 -37.13
CA PHE A 68 -12.61 0.70 -36.89
C PHE A 68 -11.52 1.37 -37.75
N ALA A 69 -11.20 0.77 -38.90
CA ALA A 69 -10.13 1.25 -39.78
C ALA A 69 -8.78 1.34 -39.05
N LEU A 70 -8.49 0.41 -38.15
CA LEU A 70 -7.20 0.38 -37.47
C LEU A 70 -6.12 -0.25 -38.35
N PHE A 71 -4.87 0.17 -38.18
CA PHE A 71 -3.73 -0.43 -38.91
C PHE A 71 -3.33 -1.81 -38.35
N ALA A 72 -3.79 -2.15 -37.16
CA ALA A 72 -3.51 -3.38 -36.43
C ALA A 72 -4.79 -3.84 -35.67
N PRO A 73 -4.83 -5.09 -35.17
CA PRO A 73 -5.97 -5.55 -34.36
C PRO A 73 -6.24 -4.60 -33.18
N ASN A 74 -7.52 -4.48 -32.79
CA ASN A 74 -7.97 -3.63 -31.68
C ASN A 74 -7.64 -4.27 -30.31
N ASP A 75 -6.37 -4.59 -30.10
CA ASP A 75 -5.79 -5.23 -28.94
C ASP A 75 -4.41 -4.61 -28.62
N ASN A 76 -3.55 -5.32 -27.88
CA ASN A 76 -2.20 -4.86 -27.57
C ASN A 76 -1.36 -4.59 -28.82
N GLY A 77 -1.63 -5.26 -29.93
CA GLY A 77 -1.01 -5.05 -31.22
C GLY A 77 -1.14 -3.61 -31.68
N LEU A 78 -2.27 -2.93 -31.48
CA LEU A 78 -2.41 -1.52 -31.87
C LEU A 78 -1.36 -0.61 -31.23
N CYS A 79 -1.00 -0.88 -29.98
CA CYS A 79 -0.01 -0.10 -29.23
C CYS A 79 1.43 -0.60 -29.49
N GLN A 80 1.58 -1.90 -29.73
CA GLN A 80 2.85 -2.61 -29.72
C GLN A 80 3.38 -3.01 -31.09
N SER A 81 2.62 -2.92 -32.18
CA SER A 81 3.00 -3.50 -33.48
C SER A 81 3.61 -2.49 -34.47
N SER A 82 4.20 -1.40 -33.99
CA SER A 82 4.75 -0.35 -34.85
C SER A 82 5.78 0.59 -34.19
N GLY A 83 6.57 0.07 -33.26
CA GLY A 83 7.66 0.79 -32.61
C GLY A 83 7.23 1.84 -31.58
N CYS A 84 5.92 2.05 -31.36
CA CYS A 84 5.42 3.09 -30.45
C CYS A 84 5.70 2.78 -28.97
N HIS A 85 5.38 1.56 -28.51
CA HIS A 85 5.56 1.13 -27.12
C HIS A 85 6.49 -0.08 -26.95
N GLU A 86 7.26 -0.44 -27.98
CA GLU A 86 8.07 -1.66 -28.01
C GLU A 86 9.38 -1.57 -27.20
N PHE A 87 9.87 -0.36 -26.95
CA PHE A 87 11.18 -0.15 -26.32
C PHE A 87 11.05 0.39 -24.90
N GLN A 88 12.00 -0.06 -24.07
CA GLN A 88 12.34 0.47 -22.77
C GLN A 88 12.74 1.94 -22.92
N TYR A 89 11.76 2.85 -23.05
CA TYR A 89 12.04 4.28 -23.05
C TYR A 89 12.39 4.65 -21.61
N GLN A 90 13.66 4.41 -21.25
CA GLN A 90 14.30 5.03 -20.10
C GLN A 90 14.33 6.52 -20.44
N TRP A 91 13.32 7.26 -19.98
CA TRP A 91 13.42 8.72 -19.93
C TRP A 91 14.74 9.07 -19.23
N PRO A 92 15.48 10.08 -19.73
CA PRO A 92 16.86 10.33 -19.31
C PRO A 92 17.02 10.38 -17.78
N PRO A 93 18.15 9.90 -17.25
CA PRO A 93 18.38 9.81 -15.81
C PRO A 93 18.29 11.21 -15.18
N GLY A 94 17.40 11.33 -14.21
CA GLY A 94 17.21 12.52 -13.39
C GLY A 94 16.36 12.18 -12.17
N TYR A 95 16.19 13.12 -11.25
CA TYR A 95 15.37 13.00 -10.02
C TYR A 95 13.86 12.78 -10.26
N TYR A 96 13.47 12.30 -11.44
CA TYR A 96 12.12 12.29 -11.98
C TYR A 96 11.74 10.87 -12.41
N TYR A 97 11.32 10.08 -11.44
CA TYR A 97 10.80 8.74 -11.68
C TYR A 97 9.29 8.80 -11.95
N TRP A 98 8.85 7.97 -12.89
CA TRP A 98 7.43 7.64 -13.05
C TRP A 98 7.15 6.38 -12.24
N PRO A 99 6.09 6.32 -11.43
CA PRO A 99 5.63 5.07 -10.83
C PRO A 99 5.12 4.05 -11.86
N TYR A 100 5.09 4.37 -13.16
CA TYR A 100 4.68 3.49 -14.27
C TYR A 100 5.81 3.07 -15.23
N PRO A 101 7.03 2.67 -14.81
CA PRO A 101 8.04 2.23 -15.75
C PRO A 101 7.76 0.78 -16.14
N GLY A 102 6.59 0.51 -16.72
CA GLY A 102 6.30 -0.76 -17.35
C GLY A 102 6.65 -0.64 -18.83
N ASN A 103 7.81 -1.16 -19.23
CA ASN A 103 7.97 -1.48 -20.64
C ASN A 103 7.06 -2.69 -20.98
N VAL A 104 6.87 -2.96 -22.27
CA VAL A 104 6.07 -4.11 -22.71
C VAL A 104 6.48 -5.43 -22.02
N PRO A 105 7.78 -5.74 -21.86
CA PRO A 105 8.21 -6.89 -21.05
C PRO A 105 7.74 -6.87 -19.59
N ASP A 106 7.88 -5.75 -18.88
CA ASP A 106 7.38 -5.60 -17.51
C ASP A 106 5.87 -5.83 -17.42
N TRP A 107 5.09 -5.26 -18.35
CA TRP A 107 3.64 -5.48 -18.42
C TRP A 107 3.29 -6.97 -18.55
N TYR A 108 3.88 -7.67 -19.52
CA TYR A 108 3.57 -9.09 -19.73
C TYR A 108 4.03 -10.00 -18.58
N ASN A 109 5.02 -9.56 -17.81
CA ASN A 109 5.45 -10.24 -16.59
C ASN A 109 4.60 -9.87 -15.36
N SER A 110 3.76 -8.83 -15.45
CA SER A 110 2.86 -8.44 -14.36
C SER A 110 1.69 -9.41 -14.20
N GLY A 111 1.06 -9.40 -13.02
CA GLY A 111 -0.15 -10.16 -12.77
C GLY A 111 -1.32 -9.75 -13.66
N HIS A 112 -1.37 -8.49 -14.10
CA HIS A 112 -2.39 -8.00 -15.03
C HIS A 112 -2.09 -8.41 -16.48
N GLY A 113 -0.84 -8.23 -16.95
CA GLY A 113 -0.48 -8.58 -18.33
C GLY A 113 -0.41 -10.09 -18.60
N SER A 114 -0.34 -10.91 -17.56
CA SER A 114 -0.48 -12.38 -17.65
C SER A 114 -1.92 -12.89 -17.52
N SER A 115 -2.89 -12.01 -17.17
CA SER A 115 -4.27 -12.41 -16.95
C SER A 115 -5.05 -12.57 -18.26
N VAL A 116 -5.23 -13.82 -18.69
CA VAL A 116 -6.02 -14.21 -19.88
C VAL A 116 -7.51 -14.37 -19.57
N ASN A 117 -7.94 -14.05 -18.35
CA ASN A 117 -9.34 -14.17 -17.99
C ASN A 117 -10.16 -13.07 -18.69
N PRO A 118 -11.34 -13.40 -19.24
CA PRO A 118 -12.17 -12.42 -19.92
C PRO A 118 -12.82 -11.46 -18.92
N PHE A 119 -12.91 -10.19 -19.31
CA PHE A 119 -13.61 -9.13 -18.59
C PHE A 119 -14.27 -8.14 -19.57
N PRO A 120 -15.59 -7.86 -19.42
CA PRO A 120 -16.53 -8.46 -18.47
C PRO A 120 -16.68 -9.98 -18.67
N PRO A 121 -17.07 -10.76 -17.64
CA PRO A 121 -17.29 -12.20 -17.79
C PRO A 121 -18.28 -12.52 -18.92
N GLY A 122 -17.95 -13.52 -19.74
CA GLY A 122 -18.73 -13.88 -20.93
C GLY A 122 -18.34 -13.14 -22.21
N THR A 123 -17.33 -12.25 -22.16
CA THR A 123 -16.71 -11.66 -23.35
C THR A 123 -15.44 -12.42 -23.77
N THR A 124 -14.86 -12.05 -24.91
CA THR A 124 -13.53 -12.52 -25.36
C THR A 124 -12.41 -11.53 -25.03
N ARG A 125 -12.72 -10.40 -24.38
CA ARG A 125 -11.74 -9.37 -24.04
C ARG A 125 -11.01 -9.75 -22.76
N GLU A 126 -9.73 -10.02 -22.86
CA GLU A 126 -8.91 -10.44 -21.71
C GLU A 126 -8.47 -9.24 -20.87
N VAL A 127 -8.27 -9.44 -19.56
CA VAL A 127 -7.80 -8.41 -18.63
C VAL A 127 -6.45 -7.79 -19.07
N ARG A 128 -5.56 -8.60 -19.66
CA ARG A 128 -4.23 -8.17 -20.12
C ARG A 128 -4.21 -7.18 -21.30
N LEU A 129 -5.36 -6.80 -21.84
CA LEU A 129 -5.42 -5.86 -22.96
C LEU A 129 -5.17 -4.43 -22.46
N CYS A 130 -4.28 -3.67 -23.11
CA CYS A 130 -4.01 -2.27 -22.77
C CYS A 130 -5.29 -1.43 -22.79
N LEU A 131 -6.17 -1.72 -23.75
CA LEU A 131 -7.48 -1.07 -23.92
C LEU A 131 -8.50 -1.43 -22.82
N GLN A 132 -8.14 -2.33 -21.90
CA GLN A 132 -8.94 -2.62 -20.71
C GLN A 132 -8.83 -1.50 -19.66
N CYS A 133 -7.71 -0.77 -19.66
CA CYS A 133 -7.42 0.31 -18.72
C CYS A 133 -7.18 1.66 -19.41
N HIS A 134 -6.73 1.66 -20.68
CA HIS A 134 -6.41 2.87 -21.42
C HIS A 134 -7.40 3.11 -22.57
N ASN A 135 -7.95 4.32 -22.65
CA ASN A 135 -8.79 4.73 -23.78
C ASN A 135 -8.09 5.85 -24.56
N PRO A 136 -7.68 5.63 -25.83
CA PRO A 136 -7.00 6.66 -26.62
C PRO A 136 -7.93 7.79 -27.09
N HIS A 137 -9.25 7.56 -27.20
CA HIS A 137 -10.19 8.55 -27.74
C HIS A 137 -10.84 9.44 -26.69
N THR A 138 -10.82 9.01 -25.43
CA THR A 138 -11.27 9.76 -24.25
C THR A 138 -12.61 10.48 -24.44
N SER A 139 -13.70 9.89 -23.97
CA SER A 139 -14.93 10.59 -23.63
C SER A 139 -15.41 10.12 -22.27
N GLY A 140 -15.39 11.02 -21.28
CA GLY A 140 -16.12 10.88 -20.03
C GLY A 140 -15.41 10.08 -18.94
N ASP A 141 -14.52 10.73 -18.19
CA ASP A 141 -14.08 10.32 -16.84
C ASP A 141 -12.80 11.01 -16.34
N SER A 142 -12.04 11.68 -17.19
CA SER A 142 -11.03 12.66 -16.76
C SER A 142 -11.30 14.01 -17.42
N LEU A 143 -11.21 15.10 -16.66
CA LEU A 143 -11.28 16.47 -17.21
C LEU A 143 -10.13 16.77 -18.21
N HIS A 144 -9.11 15.90 -18.31
CA HIS A 144 -7.83 16.21 -18.98
C HIS A 144 -7.20 15.10 -19.85
N GLY A 145 -7.86 13.95 -20.06
CA GLY A 145 -7.57 13.01 -21.15
C GLY A 145 -6.12 12.51 -21.27
N ALA A 146 -5.36 12.37 -20.19
CA ALA A 146 -3.94 12.03 -20.27
C ALA A 146 -3.70 10.51 -20.17
N PHE A 147 -3.36 9.87 -21.31
CA PHE A 147 -3.05 8.44 -21.44
C PHE A 147 -1.90 7.87 -20.57
N PRO A 148 -0.96 8.60 -19.93
CA PRO A 148 -0.08 7.90 -18.99
C PRO A 148 -0.78 7.59 -17.65
N SER A 149 -1.90 8.24 -17.33
CA SER A 149 -2.71 7.93 -16.15
C SER A 149 -3.92 7.07 -16.54
N ALA A 150 -4.35 6.17 -15.67
CA ALA A 150 -5.70 5.62 -15.76
C ALA A 150 -6.72 6.78 -15.74
N THR A 151 -7.89 6.57 -16.31
CA THR A 151 -8.95 7.58 -16.18
C THR A 151 -9.32 7.71 -14.70
N SER A 152 -9.75 8.88 -14.23
CA SER A 152 -10.11 9.03 -12.80
C SER A 152 -11.28 8.12 -12.42
N ASN A 153 -12.15 7.78 -13.39
CA ASN A 153 -13.13 6.72 -13.21
C ASN A 153 -12.49 5.33 -13.21
N LEU A 154 -11.47 5.01 -14.01
CA LEU A 154 -10.83 3.68 -13.97
C LEU A 154 -9.89 3.47 -12.77
N GLU A 155 -9.21 4.49 -12.29
CA GLU A 155 -8.34 4.45 -11.12
C GLU A 155 -9.10 4.03 -9.86
N GLU A 156 -10.29 4.61 -9.67
CA GLU A 156 -11.17 4.26 -8.55
C GLU A 156 -12.20 3.19 -8.95
N HIS A 157 -13.03 3.43 -9.97
CA HIS A 157 -14.15 2.57 -10.36
C HIS A 157 -13.75 1.37 -11.24
N GLY A 158 -12.59 1.42 -11.89
CA GLY A 158 -12.05 0.32 -12.71
C GLY A 158 -11.35 -0.74 -11.86
N CYS A 159 -10.58 -0.31 -10.85
CA CYS A 159 -9.98 -1.20 -9.86
C CYS A 159 -11.05 -1.82 -8.96
N TYR A 160 -11.92 -1.02 -8.33
CA TYR A 160 -13.02 -1.51 -7.48
C TYR A 160 -14.34 -0.88 -7.92
N SER A 161 -15.43 -1.64 -8.09
CA SER A 161 -16.71 -1.06 -8.51
C SER A 161 -17.67 -0.88 -7.35
N TYR A 162 -18.14 0.35 -7.19
CA TYR A 162 -19.32 0.70 -6.40
C TYR A 162 -20.57 0.38 -7.24
N ASN A 163 -21.54 -0.34 -6.66
CA ASN A 163 -22.84 -0.67 -7.24
C ASN A 163 -22.89 -1.68 -8.41
N GLY A 164 -21.82 -2.42 -8.68
CA GLY A 164 -21.91 -3.66 -9.46
C GLY A 164 -22.43 -3.47 -10.89
N ILE A 165 -22.15 -2.31 -11.51
CA ILE A 165 -22.39 -2.11 -12.94
C ILE A 165 -21.67 -3.25 -13.68
N PRO A 166 -22.38 -4.09 -14.46
CA PRO A 166 -21.76 -5.15 -15.23
C PRO A 166 -20.64 -4.59 -16.10
N GLY A 167 -19.41 -5.07 -15.89
CA GLY A 167 -18.22 -4.60 -16.60
C GLY A 167 -17.45 -3.44 -15.97
N GLN A 168 -17.72 -3.09 -14.72
CA GLN A 168 -16.86 -2.18 -13.93
C GLN A 168 -16.33 -2.89 -12.67
N GLY A 169 -15.06 -2.66 -12.34
CA GLY A 169 -14.40 -3.11 -11.10
C GLY A 169 -13.82 -4.52 -11.12
N CYS A 170 -12.55 -4.66 -11.51
CA CYS A 170 -11.83 -5.95 -11.51
C CYS A 170 -11.66 -6.58 -10.11
N HIS A 171 -11.75 -5.78 -9.04
CA HIS A 171 -11.59 -6.22 -7.65
C HIS A 171 -12.85 -5.95 -6.79
N GLY A 172 -14.04 -5.94 -7.41
CA GLY A 172 -15.31 -5.72 -6.72
C GLY A 172 -15.84 -6.91 -5.91
N ASN A 173 -16.93 -6.68 -5.17
CA ASN A 173 -17.61 -7.70 -4.34
C ASN A 173 -18.59 -8.59 -5.12
N ASN A 174 -18.83 -8.30 -6.40
CA ASN A 174 -19.74 -9.09 -7.23
C ASN A 174 -18.98 -10.19 -7.97
N ASN A 175 -19.00 -11.40 -7.40
CA ASN A 175 -18.36 -12.59 -7.99
C ASN A 175 -18.85 -12.92 -9.41
N ALA A 176 -20.05 -12.50 -9.83
CA ALA A 176 -20.56 -12.76 -11.18
C ALA A 176 -19.92 -11.87 -12.25
N ASN A 177 -19.39 -10.71 -11.86
CA ASN A 177 -18.80 -9.72 -12.77
C ASN A 177 -17.28 -9.56 -12.60
N ARG A 178 -16.69 -10.20 -11.58
CA ARG A 178 -15.26 -10.15 -11.30
C ARG A 178 -14.48 -11.14 -12.18
N PRO A 179 -13.29 -10.78 -12.71
CA PRO A 179 -12.40 -11.76 -13.33
C PRO A 179 -12.12 -12.94 -12.40
N ILE A 180 -12.10 -14.15 -12.94
CA ILE A 180 -11.79 -15.36 -12.18
C ILE A 180 -10.41 -15.19 -11.53
N GLY A 181 -10.31 -15.48 -10.23
CA GLY A 181 -9.06 -15.38 -9.47
C GLY A 181 -8.71 -13.98 -8.96
N ALA A 182 -9.43 -12.93 -9.34
CA ALA A 182 -9.26 -11.63 -8.70
C ALA A 182 -9.84 -11.64 -7.27
N VAL A 183 -9.25 -10.83 -6.40
CA VAL A 183 -9.64 -10.69 -4.99
C VAL A 183 -10.70 -9.60 -4.79
N ASP A 184 -11.57 -9.77 -3.80
CA ASP A 184 -12.59 -8.76 -3.42
C ASP A 184 -11.96 -7.70 -2.50
N ILE A 185 -11.49 -6.60 -3.10
CA ILE A 185 -10.97 -5.47 -2.32
C ILE A 185 -12.08 -4.55 -1.84
N TYR A 186 -13.17 -4.48 -2.58
CA TYR A 186 -14.26 -3.56 -2.31
C TYR A 186 -14.88 -3.81 -0.93
N SER A 187 -15.07 -5.06 -0.53
CA SER A 187 -15.59 -5.37 0.82
C SER A 187 -14.70 -4.86 1.95
N GLN A 188 -13.38 -4.77 1.73
CA GLN A 188 -12.44 -4.22 2.70
C GLN A 188 -12.61 -2.70 2.82
N LEU A 189 -12.90 -2.03 1.71
CA LEU A 189 -13.15 -0.58 1.67
C LEU A 189 -14.51 -0.17 2.29
N LEU A 190 -15.37 -1.12 2.63
CA LEU A 190 -16.60 -0.87 3.40
C LEU A 190 -16.36 -0.85 4.91
N LYS A 191 -15.20 -1.30 5.37
CA LYS A 191 -14.89 -1.40 6.81
C LYS A 191 -14.65 -0.02 7.43
N PRO A 192 -14.90 0.14 8.75
CA PRO A 192 -14.80 1.43 9.43
C PRO A 192 -13.37 1.98 9.48
N SER A 193 -12.35 1.10 9.58
CA SER A 193 -10.95 1.52 9.49
C SER A 193 -10.36 1.02 8.18
N LYS A 194 -9.88 1.95 7.34
CA LYS A 194 -9.38 1.65 6.00
C LYS A 194 -8.42 2.71 5.49
N HIS A 195 -7.60 2.34 4.51
CA HIS A 195 -7.01 3.30 3.60
C HIS A 195 -8.07 3.69 2.59
N ASP A 196 -8.52 4.95 2.66
CA ASP A 196 -9.66 5.40 1.89
C ASP A 196 -9.26 5.86 0.50
N VAL A 197 -9.30 4.91 -0.44
CA VAL A 197 -9.00 5.12 -1.86
C VAL A 197 -10.20 5.64 -2.66
N THR A 198 -11.28 6.06 -1.99
CA THR A 198 -12.60 6.27 -2.65
C THR A 198 -13.07 7.70 -2.82
N PHE A 199 -12.33 8.67 -2.30
CA PHE A 199 -12.80 10.06 -2.22
C PHE A 199 -11.87 11.08 -2.88
N LYS A 200 -10.74 10.66 -3.45
CA LYS A 200 -9.66 11.56 -3.87
C LYS A 200 -9.00 10.98 -5.12
N THR A 201 -9.36 11.55 -6.27
CA THR A 201 -8.72 11.25 -7.56
C THR A 201 -7.63 12.24 -7.91
N LYS A 202 -6.48 11.76 -8.40
CA LYS A 202 -5.48 12.54 -9.17
C LYS A 202 -4.85 13.70 -8.43
N ILE A 203 -4.70 13.62 -7.11
CA ILE A 203 -4.08 14.71 -6.33
C ILE A 203 -2.55 14.56 -6.32
N HIS A 204 -2.02 13.35 -6.55
CA HIS A 204 -0.58 13.12 -6.78
C HIS A 204 -0.14 13.25 -8.24
N SER A 205 -1.09 13.26 -9.19
CA SER A 205 -0.77 13.46 -10.60
C SER A 205 -0.73 14.97 -10.92
N SER A 206 0.48 15.52 -10.99
CA SER A 206 0.71 16.84 -11.61
C SER A 206 0.53 16.79 -13.13
N ASP A 207 -0.52 16.15 -13.63
CA ASP A 207 -0.76 15.89 -15.05
C ASP A 207 -1.00 17.16 -15.88
N TRP A 208 -0.99 18.33 -15.25
CA TRP A 208 -1.15 19.61 -15.95
C TRP A 208 -0.38 20.78 -15.31
N SER A 209 0.94 20.65 -15.16
CA SER A 209 1.81 21.83 -15.08
C SER A 209 2.57 21.99 -16.39
N PRO A 210 2.50 23.16 -17.07
CA PRO A 210 3.30 23.43 -18.28
C PRO A 210 4.80 23.23 -18.07
N ASN A 211 5.27 23.35 -16.83
CA ASN A 211 6.68 23.17 -16.44
C ASN A 211 6.98 21.77 -15.90
N TYR A 212 5.97 20.94 -15.65
CA TYR A 212 6.08 19.57 -15.16
C TYR A 212 5.17 18.66 -16.00
N PRO A 213 5.57 18.30 -17.24
CA PRO A 213 4.71 17.66 -18.23
C PRO A 213 4.31 16.19 -17.91
N TYR A 214 4.61 15.70 -16.72
CA TYR A 214 4.47 14.30 -16.32
C TYR A 214 3.91 14.30 -14.89
N GLY A 215 2.73 13.73 -14.65
CA GLY A 215 2.18 13.61 -13.30
C GLY A 215 3.16 12.87 -12.40
N ARG A 216 3.77 13.60 -11.47
CA ARG A 216 4.79 13.08 -10.56
C ARG A 216 4.37 13.30 -9.11
N GLU A 217 4.39 12.22 -8.34
CA GLU A 217 4.62 12.32 -6.90
C GLU A 217 5.99 12.95 -6.67
N SER A 218 6.06 13.96 -5.80
CA SER A 218 7.33 14.54 -5.40
C SER A 218 8.16 13.54 -4.60
N ARG A 219 9.44 13.42 -4.91
CA ARG A 219 10.42 12.62 -4.15
C ARG A 219 11.15 13.42 -3.07
N ALA A 220 10.86 14.70 -2.96
CA ALA A 220 11.45 15.56 -1.95
C ALA A 220 10.73 15.40 -0.61
N THR A 221 11.52 15.22 0.45
CA THR A 221 11.07 15.21 1.84
C THR A 221 10.28 16.48 2.17
N ASN A 222 9.14 16.30 2.84
CA ASN A 222 8.25 17.38 3.29
C ASN A 222 7.91 18.39 2.18
N SER A 223 7.66 17.88 0.98
CA SER A 223 7.35 18.71 -0.20
C SER A 223 5.94 19.29 -0.20
N GLY A 224 5.11 18.95 0.80
CA GLY A 224 3.71 19.37 0.90
C GLY A 224 2.73 18.52 0.07
N PHE A 225 3.22 17.66 -0.83
CA PHE A 225 2.38 16.81 -1.68
C PHE A 225 1.69 15.66 -0.93
N PHE A 226 2.22 15.22 0.21
CA PHE A 226 1.66 14.13 1.02
C PHE A 226 0.98 14.64 2.32
N SER A 227 0.72 15.94 2.42
CA SER A 227 0.23 16.58 3.65
C SER A 227 -0.98 17.48 3.44
N GLY A 228 -1.65 17.86 4.53
CA GLY A 228 -2.79 18.78 4.50
C GLY A 228 -3.90 18.30 3.56
N ASN A 229 -4.38 19.19 2.69
CA ASN A 229 -5.42 18.87 1.71
C ASN A 229 -4.98 17.89 0.61
N ASN A 230 -3.67 17.71 0.44
CA ASN A 230 -3.10 16.77 -0.52
C ASN A 230 -2.92 15.37 0.09
N ARG A 231 -3.14 15.19 1.40
CA ARG A 231 -3.02 13.89 2.04
C ARG A 231 -4.17 12.98 1.60
N HIS A 232 -3.85 11.96 0.81
CA HIS A 232 -4.77 10.93 0.35
C HIS A 232 -3.98 9.65 0.04
N VAL A 233 -4.69 8.62 -0.41
CA VAL A 233 -4.12 7.39 -0.94
C VAL A 233 -5.02 6.91 -2.07
N GLU A 234 -4.45 6.49 -3.18
CA GLU A 234 -5.09 5.87 -4.34
C GLU A 234 -4.55 4.44 -4.51
N CYS A 235 -5.21 3.60 -5.32
CA CYS A 235 -4.71 2.27 -5.61
C CYS A 235 -3.28 2.29 -6.18
N VAL A 236 -2.98 3.28 -7.02
CA VAL A 236 -1.68 3.40 -7.70
C VAL A 236 -0.57 4.04 -6.84
N ASP A 237 -0.92 4.62 -5.69
CA ASP A 237 0.07 5.13 -4.73
C ASP A 237 0.84 3.99 -4.05
N CYS A 238 0.23 2.79 -4.05
CA CYS A 238 0.74 1.56 -3.44
C CYS A 238 0.98 0.43 -4.46
N HIS A 239 0.27 0.42 -5.59
CA HIS A 239 0.39 -0.61 -6.62
C HIS A 239 0.82 -0.04 -7.97
N ASN A 240 1.66 -0.79 -8.69
CA ASN A 240 1.93 -0.51 -10.08
C ASN A 240 1.32 -1.61 -10.95
N PRO A 241 0.20 -1.38 -11.65
CA PRO A 241 -0.46 -2.42 -12.45
C PRO A 241 0.43 -2.98 -13.56
N HIS A 242 1.49 -2.26 -13.96
CA HIS A 242 2.44 -2.70 -14.98
C HIS A 242 3.62 -3.53 -14.45
N LYS A 243 3.74 -3.70 -13.13
CA LYS A 243 4.84 -4.48 -12.52
C LYS A 243 4.41 -5.39 -11.39
N SER A 244 3.30 -5.09 -10.73
CA SER A 244 2.81 -5.88 -9.62
C SER A 244 2.49 -7.31 -10.06
N ILE A 245 2.85 -8.28 -9.23
CA ILE A 245 2.58 -9.70 -9.43
C ILE A 245 1.86 -10.27 -8.21
N SER A 246 1.31 -11.48 -8.35
CA SER A 246 0.76 -12.22 -7.21
C SER A 246 1.85 -12.54 -6.19
N GLY A 247 1.50 -12.45 -4.90
CA GLY A 247 2.38 -12.85 -3.80
C GLY A 247 2.28 -11.89 -2.62
N ASN A 248 2.06 -12.45 -1.43
CA ASN A 248 2.17 -11.70 -0.19
C ASN A 248 3.65 -11.63 0.23
N HIS A 249 3.97 -10.74 1.17
CA HIS A 249 5.24 -10.85 1.87
C HIS A 249 5.32 -12.18 2.63
N ILE A 250 6.53 -12.57 2.98
CA ILE A 250 6.77 -13.76 3.78
C ILE A 250 6.78 -13.32 5.25
N PRO A 251 5.96 -13.93 6.13
CA PRO A 251 6.03 -13.61 7.55
C PRO A 251 7.41 -13.89 8.16
N GLY A 252 7.85 -13.02 9.07
CA GLY A 252 9.18 -13.08 9.69
C GLY A 252 10.28 -12.38 8.90
N GLU A 253 9.89 -11.71 7.81
CA GLU A 253 10.70 -10.86 6.92
C GLU A 253 10.03 -9.47 6.85
N ASN A 254 10.76 -8.45 6.40
CA ASN A 254 10.21 -7.10 6.18
C ASN A 254 10.19 -6.69 4.69
N GLU A 255 10.63 -7.60 3.82
CA GLU A 255 10.52 -7.55 2.37
C GLU A 255 9.09 -7.31 1.89
N ILE A 256 8.97 -6.61 0.75
CA ILE A 256 7.67 -6.41 0.12
C ILE A 256 7.11 -7.70 -0.49
N GLY A 257 5.79 -7.81 -0.54
CA GLY A 257 5.10 -8.75 -1.44
C GLY A 257 5.14 -8.30 -2.91
N GLY A 258 4.84 -9.24 -3.81
CA GLY A 258 4.81 -8.99 -5.26
C GLY A 258 3.82 -7.90 -5.69
N ALA A 259 2.77 -7.68 -4.90
CA ALA A 259 1.76 -6.65 -5.17
C ALA A 259 2.32 -5.21 -5.12
N LEU A 260 3.44 -4.99 -4.41
CA LEU A 260 4.09 -3.68 -4.27
C LEU A 260 5.25 -3.47 -5.25
N LEU A 261 5.51 -4.42 -6.16
CA LEU A 261 6.57 -4.22 -7.16
C LEU A 261 6.25 -3.04 -8.08
N GLY A 262 7.28 -2.24 -8.35
CA GLY A 262 7.22 -1.13 -9.29
C GLY A 262 6.75 0.21 -8.73
N ILE A 263 6.40 0.29 -7.44
CA ILE A 263 6.23 1.58 -6.76
C ILE A 263 7.55 2.03 -6.10
N TRP A 264 7.50 3.01 -5.21
CA TRP A 264 8.65 3.49 -4.46
C TRP A 264 8.28 3.84 -3.02
N GLY A 265 9.29 3.85 -2.15
CA GLY A 265 9.19 4.22 -0.74
C GLY A 265 10.38 5.07 -0.30
N VAL A 266 10.52 5.25 1.00
CA VAL A 266 11.58 6.07 1.60
C VAL A 266 12.26 5.35 2.75
N GLU A 267 13.59 5.42 2.77
CA GLU A 267 14.44 4.88 3.83
C GLU A 267 14.88 6.03 4.75
N PRO A 268 14.56 6.00 6.05
CA PRO A 268 14.99 7.05 6.98
C PRO A 268 16.46 6.89 7.37
N THR A 269 17.17 8.00 7.50
CA THR A 269 18.44 8.00 8.25
C THR A 269 18.14 8.12 9.75
N ASN A 270 18.25 7.01 10.47
CA ASN A 270 18.03 6.96 11.90
C ASN A 270 19.20 7.56 12.69
N ASN A 271 18.88 8.43 13.64
CA ASN A 271 19.81 9.00 14.62
C ASN A 271 19.58 8.36 15.99
N ALA A 272 19.83 9.10 17.08
CA ALA A 272 19.57 8.65 18.43
C ALA A 272 18.10 8.23 18.62
N GLY A 273 17.85 7.29 19.53
CA GLY A 273 16.49 6.85 19.87
C GLY A 273 15.58 8.03 20.22
N TRP A 274 14.33 7.94 19.80
CA TRP A 274 13.28 8.96 19.97
C TRP A 274 13.52 10.29 19.29
N THR A 275 14.51 10.38 18.40
CA THR A 275 14.67 11.52 17.49
C THR A 275 13.88 11.27 16.20
N THR A 276 13.22 12.31 15.70
CA THR A 276 12.50 12.26 14.43
C THR A 276 13.50 12.21 13.28
N PRO A 277 13.46 11.20 12.39
CA PRO A 277 14.25 11.21 11.17
C PRO A 277 13.79 12.35 10.25
N VAL A 278 14.74 13.13 9.72
CA VAL A 278 14.46 14.26 8.81
C VAL A 278 15.16 14.12 7.46
N ILE A 279 15.99 13.08 7.31
CA ILE A 279 16.71 12.75 6.09
C ILE A 279 16.17 11.39 5.62
N PHE A 280 15.79 11.32 4.35
CA PHE A 280 15.22 10.13 3.74
C PHE A 280 15.83 9.91 2.36
N ASP A 281 16.26 8.68 2.10
CA ASP A 281 16.65 8.22 0.78
C ASP A 281 15.46 7.60 0.06
N VAL A 282 15.34 7.84 -1.24
CA VAL A 282 14.27 7.26 -2.05
C VAL A 282 14.64 5.86 -2.48
N VAL A 283 13.70 4.92 -2.33
CA VAL A 283 13.90 3.51 -2.69
C VAL A 283 12.89 3.10 -3.76
N ASP A 284 13.39 2.72 -4.93
CA ASP A 284 12.57 2.15 -6.01
C ASP A 284 12.36 0.65 -5.79
N PHE A 285 11.11 0.20 -5.82
CA PHE A 285 10.75 -1.20 -5.54
C PHE A 285 10.91 -2.05 -6.81
N SER A 286 12.15 -2.16 -7.27
CA SER A 286 12.55 -2.92 -8.44
C SER A 286 12.71 -4.43 -8.17
N SER A 287 12.82 -4.82 -6.90
CA SER A 287 12.99 -6.19 -6.44
C SER A 287 12.32 -6.38 -5.09
N MET A 288 11.67 -7.55 -4.90
CA MET A 288 11.08 -7.93 -3.61
C MET A 288 12.14 -8.19 -2.54
N GLN A 289 13.36 -8.54 -2.93
CA GLN A 289 14.45 -8.88 -1.99
C GLN A 289 15.13 -7.65 -1.39
N THR A 290 15.07 -6.49 -2.05
CA THR A 290 15.80 -5.28 -1.62
C THR A 290 14.89 -4.18 -1.09
N ALA A 291 13.61 -4.20 -1.45
CA ALA A 291 12.63 -3.24 -0.94
C ALA A 291 11.94 -3.77 0.32
N ARG A 292 11.56 -2.85 1.20
CA ARG A 292 10.92 -3.16 2.49
C ARG A 292 9.56 -2.49 2.59
N GLU A 293 8.58 -3.17 3.18
CA GLU A 293 7.21 -2.65 3.23
C GLU A 293 7.11 -1.32 4.00
N TYR A 294 7.88 -1.18 5.09
CA TYR A 294 7.89 0.06 5.89
C TYR A 294 8.30 1.28 5.08
N GLN A 295 9.13 1.12 4.04
CA GLN A 295 9.58 2.22 3.20
C GLN A 295 8.38 2.88 2.50
N LEU A 296 7.39 2.08 2.06
CA LEU A 296 6.15 2.61 1.50
C LEU A 296 5.33 3.32 2.58
N CYS A 297 5.18 2.70 3.75
CA CYS A 297 4.41 3.29 4.84
C CYS A 297 4.99 4.64 5.30
N PHE A 298 6.31 4.75 5.41
CA PHE A 298 6.98 5.97 5.84
C PHE A 298 6.84 7.11 4.84
N LYS A 299 6.59 6.82 3.55
CA LYS A 299 6.25 7.84 2.55
C LYS A 299 5.05 8.70 3.01
N CYS A 300 4.11 8.14 3.75
CA CYS A 300 2.86 8.81 4.16
C CYS A 300 2.73 9.01 5.68
N HIS A 301 3.44 8.20 6.49
CA HIS A 301 3.29 8.13 7.94
C HIS A 301 4.49 8.65 8.74
N SER A 302 5.42 9.34 8.09
CA SER A 302 6.58 9.94 8.74
C SER A 302 6.75 11.42 8.39
N TYR A 303 7.78 12.05 8.97
CA TYR A 303 8.28 13.38 8.63
C TYR A 303 8.39 13.60 7.12
N PHE A 304 8.69 12.56 6.35
CA PHE A 304 8.73 12.65 4.89
C PHE A 304 7.45 13.29 4.32
N ALA A 305 6.28 12.93 4.85
CA ALA A 305 5.01 13.43 4.36
C ALA A 305 4.68 14.82 4.93
N PHE A 306 4.77 14.96 6.25
CA PHE A 306 4.13 16.05 6.99
C PHE A 306 5.09 16.91 7.83
N GLY A 307 6.39 16.66 7.73
CA GLY A 307 7.41 17.36 8.50
C GLY A 307 7.19 17.22 10.01
N ASN A 308 7.29 18.33 10.75
CA ASN A 308 7.14 18.34 12.21
C ASN A 308 5.67 18.31 12.68
N ILE A 309 4.69 18.37 11.78
CA ILE A 309 3.29 18.54 12.13
C ILE A 309 2.53 17.29 11.66
N PRO A 310 2.54 16.20 12.44
CA PRO A 310 1.76 15.02 12.11
C PRO A 310 0.26 15.35 12.09
N PRO A 311 -0.55 14.63 11.30
CA PRO A 311 -1.99 14.73 11.36
C PRO A 311 -2.51 14.51 12.80
N THR A 312 -3.59 15.18 13.16
CA THR A 312 -4.17 15.10 14.51
C THR A 312 -4.41 13.65 14.93
N GLY A 313 -3.88 13.25 16.08
CA GLY A 313 -4.01 11.89 16.61
C GLY A 313 -2.99 10.89 16.08
N TYR A 314 -2.00 11.33 15.29
CA TYR A 314 -0.90 10.52 14.79
C TYR A 314 0.44 11.02 15.30
N THR A 315 1.41 10.12 15.30
CA THR A 315 2.83 10.37 15.52
C THR A 315 3.62 10.09 14.26
N ASP A 316 4.88 10.53 14.27
CA ASP A 316 5.85 10.09 13.29
C ASP A 316 6.20 8.62 13.51
N ILE A 317 5.77 7.76 12.58
CA ILE A 317 5.94 6.31 12.71
C ILE A 317 7.41 5.90 12.53
N ALA A 318 8.19 6.59 11.71
CA ALA A 318 9.63 6.33 11.57
C ALA A 318 10.38 6.66 12.88
N ARG A 319 9.93 7.68 13.63
CA ARG A 319 10.45 7.95 14.97
C ARG A 319 10.16 6.82 15.96
N GLU A 320 8.96 6.23 15.91
CA GLU A 320 8.54 5.21 16.88
C GLU A 320 9.21 3.85 16.65
N PHE A 321 9.51 3.52 15.39
CA PHE A 321 10.18 2.28 15.01
C PHE A 321 11.69 2.38 14.84
N ASN A 322 12.26 3.58 14.98
CA ASN A 322 13.71 3.80 14.98
C ASN A 322 14.43 2.71 15.81
N PRO A 323 15.30 1.88 15.19
CA PRO A 323 16.00 0.79 15.88
C PRO A 323 16.92 1.23 17.03
N ALA A 324 17.26 2.52 17.12
CA ALA A 324 17.96 3.09 18.27
C ALA A 324 17.05 3.31 19.49
N ASN A 325 15.74 3.07 19.37
CA ASN A 325 14.81 3.09 20.50
C ASN A 325 15.13 1.94 21.46
N ALA A 326 14.88 2.17 22.75
CA ALA A 326 15.17 1.18 23.78
C ALA A 326 14.31 -0.08 23.66
N SER A 327 13.18 -0.01 22.96
CA SER A 327 12.31 -1.13 22.61
C SER A 327 11.52 -0.75 21.37
N TYR A 328 11.41 -1.70 20.45
CA TYR A 328 10.70 -1.57 19.19
C TYR A 328 10.30 -2.94 18.68
N HIS A 329 9.34 -2.96 17.77
CA HIS A 329 9.07 -4.10 16.90
C HIS A 329 9.91 -3.98 15.63
N SER A 330 10.49 -5.07 15.14
CA SER A 330 11.52 -5.08 14.09
C SER A 330 10.98 -4.91 12.67
N ILE A 331 10.45 -3.73 12.37
CA ILE A 331 10.09 -3.40 10.98
C ILE A 331 11.28 -2.86 10.18
N GLU A 332 12.19 -2.08 10.77
CA GLU A 332 13.29 -1.41 10.06
C GLU A 332 14.59 -2.22 10.07
N ASP A 333 14.96 -2.84 11.20
CA ASP A 333 16.19 -3.62 11.35
C ASP A 333 15.88 -5.08 11.67
N THR A 334 16.83 -5.96 11.37
CA THR A 334 16.91 -7.28 11.98
C THR A 334 17.15 -7.14 13.48
N ILE A 335 16.32 -7.77 14.33
CA ILE A 335 16.65 -7.90 15.76
C ILE A 335 17.99 -8.62 15.82
N ARG A 336 19.05 -7.92 16.25
CA ARG A 336 20.34 -8.56 16.49
C ARG A 336 20.19 -9.49 17.69
N THR A 337 19.83 -10.73 17.42
CA THR A 337 19.85 -11.86 18.36
C THR A 337 19.06 -11.59 19.65
N ASN A 338 17.72 -11.62 19.58
CA ASN A 338 16.97 -11.89 20.79
C ASN A 338 17.16 -13.38 21.13
N SER A 339 18.11 -13.69 22.01
CA SER A 339 18.45 -15.06 22.43
C SER A 339 17.30 -15.85 23.06
N TYR A 340 16.10 -15.25 23.22
CA TYR A 340 14.89 -15.84 23.79
C TYR A 340 13.85 -16.29 22.77
N THR A 341 13.97 -15.96 21.48
CA THR A 341 12.99 -16.36 20.44
C THR A 341 13.21 -17.77 19.90
N SER A 342 14.46 -18.24 19.92
CA SER A 342 14.82 -19.63 19.61
C SER A 342 15.12 -20.40 20.90
N PRO A 343 14.74 -21.68 21.03
CA PRO A 343 15.07 -22.48 22.21
C PRO A 343 16.58 -22.44 22.52
N SER A 344 16.94 -21.88 23.65
CA SER A 344 18.32 -21.68 24.09
C SER A 344 18.44 -21.99 25.60
N PRO A 345 19.64 -22.29 26.11
CA PRO A 345 19.83 -22.42 27.56
C PRO A 345 19.34 -21.18 28.34
N ILE A 346 19.49 -19.99 27.74
CA ILE A 346 19.16 -18.68 28.32
C ILE A 346 17.64 -18.49 28.51
N ASN A 347 16.81 -19.14 27.70
CA ASN A 347 15.34 -19.09 27.81
C ASN A 347 14.72 -20.39 28.36
N GLY A 348 15.53 -21.28 28.93
CA GLY A 348 15.07 -22.59 29.40
C GLY A 348 14.60 -23.51 28.27
N PHE A 349 15.13 -23.34 27.05
CA PHE A 349 14.76 -24.05 25.84
C PHE A 349 13.28 -23.93 25.47
N ARG A 350 12.67 -22.75 25.69
CA ARG A 350 11.27 -22.49 25.36
C ARG A 350 11.13 -21.60 24.12
N GLU A 351 10.21 -21.98 23.25
CA GLU A 351 9.70 -21.09 22.21
C GLU A 351 8.84 -20.00 22.85
N THR A 352 9.12 -18.74 22.52
CA THR A 352 8.45 -17.57 23.11
C THR A 352 7.52 -16.87 22.13
N MET A 353 7.65 -17.15 20.84
CA MET A 353 6.82 -16.62 19.78
C MET A 353 5.91 -17.71 19.20
N GLU A 354 4.75 -17.31 18.69
CA GLU A 354 3.86 -18.17 17.91
C GLU A 354 4.38 -18.29 16.46
N SER A 355 4.04 -19.40 15.80
CA SER A 355 4.33 -19.57 14.37
C SER A 355 3.71 -18.45 13.54
N PRO A 356 4.40 -17.93 12.50
CA PRO A 356 5.70 -18.37 11.95
C PRO A 356 6.96 -17.72 12.58
N TRP A 357 6.79 -16.93 13.65
CA TRP A 357 7.90 -16.27 14.35
C TRP A 357 8.62 -17.18 15.36
N ASP A 358 8.24 -18.46 15.44
CA ASP A 358 8.72 -19.45 16.41
C ASP A 358 10.03 -20.16 16.01
N ASN A 359 10.54 -19.98 14.78
CA ASN A 359 11.65 -20.77 14.23
C ASN A 359 12.66 -19.93 13.40
N GLY A 360 13.55 -19.17 14.05
CA GLY A 360 14.64 -18.43 13.38
C GLY A 360 14.21 -17.30 12.42
N ARG A 361 12.91 -17.14 12.16
CA ARG A 361 12.29 -16.07 11.38
C ARG A 361 11.57 -15.07 12.30
N HIS A 362 12.30 -14.61 13.31
CA HIS A 362 11.78 -13.66 14.31
C HIS A 362 12.48 -12.31 14.24
N ASP A 363 13.38 -12.14 13.27
CA ASP A 363 14.25 -10.98 13.23
C ASP A 363 13.53 -9.78 12.66
N GLN A 364 12.44 -9.99 11.91
CA GLN A 364 11.76 -8.95 11.15
C GLN A 364 10.26 -9.15 11.09
N MET A 365 9.54 -8.07 10.80
CA MET A 365 8.12 -8.08 10.50
C MET A 365 7.78 -7.00 9.47
N ALA A 366 6.71 -7.22 8.73
CA ALA A 366 6.13 -6.23 7.85
C ALA A 366 5.02 -5.46 8.59
N CYS A 367 4.72 -4.24 8.14
CA CYS A 367 3.63 -3.45 8.71
C CYS A 367 2.28 -4.19 8.59
N SER A 368 2.07 -4.91 7.48
CA SER A 368 0.86 -5.67 7.20
C SER A 368 0.69 -6.94 8.03
N ASP A 369 1.71 -7.38 8.77
CA ASP A 369 1.56 -8.41 9.81
C ASP A 369 0.63 -7.94 10.95
N CYS A 370 0.63 -6.63 11.23
CA CYS A 370 -0.26 -6.01 12.21
C CYS A 370 -1.43 -5.26 11.56
N HIS A 371 -1.18 -4.62 10.41
CA HIS A 371 -2.12 -3.77 9.69
C HIS A 371 -2.76 -4.49 8.50
N SER A 372 -3.77 -5.31 8.80
CA SER A 372 -4.52 -6.09 7.81
C SER A 372 -5.93 -6.32 8.33
N SER A 373 -6.79 -6.89 7.48
CA SER A 373 -8.08 -7.41 7.91
C SER A 373 -7.93 -8.38 9.08
N GLU A 374 -8.85 -8.26 10.04
CA GLU A 374 -9.04 -9.18 11.15
C GLU A 374 -9.52 -10.59 10.71
N THR A 375 -9.98 -10.72 9.47
CA THR A 375 -10.45 -11.96 8.86
C THR A 375 -9.36 -12.56 7.96
N VAL A 376 -8.95 -13.79 8.25
CA VAL A 376 -7.80 -14.44 7.57
C VAL A 376 -8.01 -14.62 6.07
N SER A 377 -9.24 -14.87 5.61
CA SER A 377 -9.58 -15.10 4.20
C SER A 377 -9.67 -13.82 3.36
N ASP A 378 -9.64 -12.66 3.99
CA ASP A 378 -9.71 -11.39 3.28
C ASP A 378 -8.38 -11.08 2.56
N PRO A 379 -8.40 -10.20 1.54
CA PRO A 379 -7.17 -9.75 0.89
C PRO A 379 -6.16 -9.23 1.92
N LYS A 380 -4.92 -9.72 1.83
CA LYS A 380 -3.83 -9.29 2.72
C LYS A 380 -3.40 -7.86 2.44
N GLY A 381 -2.82 -7.21 3.43
CA GLY A 381 -2.38 -5.82 3.36
C GLY A 381 -3.37 -4.83 3.98
N PRO A 382 -2.97 -3.56 4.11
CA PRO A 382 -3.67 -2.57 4.93
C PRO A 382 -4.87 -1.94 4.20
N HIS A 383 -5.78 -2.76 3.68
CA HIS A 383 -6.95 -2.28 2.94
C HIS A 383 -8.07 -1.84 3.89
N GLY A 384 -8.48 -2.71 4.81
CA GLY A 384 -9.49 -2.39 5.80
C GLY A 384 -9.63 -3.43 6.91
N SER A 385 -10.06 -2.97 8.09
CA SER A 385 -10.37 -3.77 9.27
C SER A 385 -11.59 -3.21 10.00
N ASN A 386 -12.33 -4.10 10.67
CA ASN A 386 -13.35 -3.70 11.64
C ASN A 386 -12.74 -3.20 12.96
N GLN A 387 -11.43 -3.37 13.14
CA GLN A 387 -10.67 -2.81 14.27
C GLN A 387 -10.09 -1.44 13.91
N PRO A 388 -9.99 -0.50 14.87
CA PRO A 388 -9.32 0.78 14.66
C PRO A 388 -7.89 0.61 14.14
N TYR A 389 -7.41 1.58 13.36
CA TYR A 389 -6.06 1.61 12.79
C TYR A 389 -5.74 0.45 11.83
N ILE A 390 -6.76 -0.14 11.20
CA ILE A 390 -6.61 -1.26 10.25
C ILE A 390 -5.94 -2.47 10.90
N LEU A 391 -6.18 -2.71 12.20
CA LEU A 391 -5.47 -3.76 12.92
C LEU A 391 -6.10 -5.14 12.73
N ILE A 392 -5.28 -6.18 12.72
CA ILE A 392 -5.77 -7.57 12.68
C ILE A 392 -6.51 -7.98 13.96
N GLY A 393 -6.46 -7.19 15.03
CA GLY A 393 -7.06 -7.48 16.32
C GLY A 393 -7.36 -6.20 17.11
N SER A 394 -8.05 -6.34 18.24
CA SER A 394 -8.50 -5.18 19.00
C SER A 394 -7.31 -4.45 19.64
N PRO A 395 -7.20 -3.11 19.48
CA PRO A 395 -6.17 -2.33 20.14
C PRO A 395 -6.52 -2.01 21.60
N SER A 396 -7.57 -2.58 22.19
CA SER A 396 -7.98 -2.25 23.55
C SER A 396 -6.81 -2.44 24.53
N ALA A 397 -6.63 -1.48 25.46
CA ALA A 397 -5.50 -1.53 26.38
C ALA A 397 -5.54 -2.74 27.33
N ALA A 398 -6.74 -3.26 27.61
CA ALA A 398 -6.97 -4.42 28.45
C ALA A 398 -6.98 -5.75 27.65
N ASP A 399 -6.97 -5.68 26.33
CA ASP A 399 -7.04 -6.85 25.46
C ASP A 399 -5.62 -7.35 25.16
N ILE A 400 -5.34 -8.58 25.59
CA ILE A 400 -4.06 -9.25 25.35
C ILE A 400 -4.06 -10.09 24.08
N SER A 401 -5.25 -10.38 23.52
CA SER A 401 -5.41 -11.32 22.42
C SER A 401 -4.67 -10.86 21.16
N PHE A 402 -4.57 -9.55 20.95
CA PHE A 402 -3.80 -8.95 19.86
C PHE A 402 -2.31 -9.30 19.97
N CYS A 403 -1.71 -9.12 21.15
CA CYS A 403 -0.31 -9.41 21.41
C CYS A 403 -0.03 -10.92 21.34
N THR A 404 -0.95 -11.75 21.84
CA THR A 404 -0.78 -13.21 21.85
C THR A 404 -1.01 -13.87 20.48
N LYS A 405 -1.21 -13.09 19.41
CA LYS A 405 -1.14 -13.60 18.04
C LYS A 405 0.29 -13.94 17.61
N CYS A 406 1.26 -13.22 18.18
CA CYS A 406 2.68 -13.39 17.88
C CYS A 406 3.46 -13.85 19.12
N HIS A 407 3.01 -13.50 20.33
CA HIS A 407 3.66 -13.89 21.58
C HIS A 407 2.95 -15.09 22.21
N LYS A 408 3.70 -16.12 22.62
CA LYS A 408 3.08 -17.30 23.25
C LYS A 408 2.39 -16.93 24.55
N ALA A 409 1.09 -17.22 24.63
CA ALA A 409 0.32 -16.99 25.85
C ALA A 409 0.88 -17.77 27.05
N SER A 410 1.47 -18.94 26.81
CA SER A 410 2.13 -19.76 27.84
C SER A 410 3.35 -19.09 28.49
N VAL A 411 3.92 -18.06 27.85
CA VAL A 411 5.07 -17.29 28.35
C VAL A 411 4.61 -15.94 28.93
N TYR A 412 3.75 -15.22 28.20
CA TYR A 412 3.42 -13.82 28.50
C TYR A 412 2.07 -13.61 29.21
N SER A 413 1.24 -14.66 29.29
CA SER A 413 -0.03 -14.65 30.03
C SER A 413 -0.38 -16.06 30.55
N PRO A 414 0.52 -16.73 31.30
CA PRO A 414 0.32 -18.12 31.70
C PRO A 414 -0.92 -18.28 32.59
N PRO A 415 -1.83 -19.23 32.32
CA PRO A 415 -3.11 -19.32 33.01
C PRO A 415 -3.02 -19.76 34.49
N VAL A 416 -1.88 -20.31 34.90
CA VAL A 416 -1.63 -20.80 36.26
C VAL A 416 -0.30 -20.25 36.77
N ASN A 417 -0.15 -20.15 38.10
CA ASN A 417 1.09 -19.66 38.69
C ASN A 417 2.25 -20.59 38.29
N PRO A 418 3.18 -20.11 37.47
CA PRO A 418 4.32 -20.89 36.99
C PRO A 418 5.40 -21.16 38.06
N GLY A 419 5.28 -20.55 39.25
CA GLY A 419 6.22 -20.74 40.35
C GLY A 419 7.61 -20.22 40.00
N THR A 420 8.64 -21.04 40.19
CA THR A 420 10.02 -20.74 39.76
C THR A 420 10.30 -21.13 38.31
N GLN A 421 9.29 -21.57 37.54
CA GLN A 421 9.45 -22.08 36.17
C GLN A 421 9.04 -21.08 35.09
N GLU A 422 8.75 -19.81 35.44
CA GLU A 422 8.68 -18.77 34.42
C GLU A 422 10.04 -18.70 33.75
N THR A 423 10.08 -19.19 32.52
CA THR A 423 11.26 -19.26 31.69
C THR A 423 10.80 -18.80 30.32
N GLY A 424 11.59 -17.95 29.66
CA GLY A 424 11.25 -17.41 28.34
C GLY A 424 10.84 -15.94 28.28
N SER A 425 10.73 -15.23 29.40
CA SER A 425 10.55 -13.77 29.40
C SER A 425 11.59 -13.09 30.29
N ARG A 426 11.86 -11.79 30.11
CA ARG A 426 12.72 -11.02 31.03
C ARG A 426 11.95 -10.36 32.18
N PHE A 427 10.64 -10.62 32.25
CA PHE A 427 9.75 -10.10 33.29
C PHE A 427 9.12 -11.28 34.00
N ASP A 428 9.97 -11.99 34.74
CA ASP A 428 9.59 -13.16 35.49
C ASP A 428 10.15 -13.17 36.92
N ARG A 429 9.60 -14.05 37.75
CA ARG A 429 10.02 -14.18 39.14
C ARG A 429 11.49 -14.58 39.32
N GLN A 430 12.06 -15.37 38.40
CA GLN A 430 13.43 -15.85 38.50
C GLN A 430 14.45 -14.73 38.25
N THR A 431 14.15 -13.88 37.27
CA THR A 431 14.94 -12.72 36.87
C THR A 431 14.79 -11.57 37.85
N THR A 432 13.57 -11.31 38.34
CA THR A 432 13.29 -10.16 39.20
C THR A 432 13.49 -10.45 40.70
N GLY A 433 13.46 -11.72 41.11
CA GLY A 433 13.55 -12.12 42.52
C GLY A 433 12.28 -11.87 43.35
N GLU A 434 11.24 -11.28 42.75
CA GLU A 434 9.99 -10.91 43.42
C GLU A 434 8.78 -11.62 42.79
N GLY A 435 7.90 -12.19 43.62
CA GLY A 435 6.70 -12.90 43.12
C GLY A 435 5.71 -12.00 42.39
N ASP A 436 5.73 -10.70 42.71
CA ASP A 436 4.81 -9.70 42.18
C ASP A 436 5.35 -9.03 40.91
N ALA A 437 6.58 -9.34 40.48
CA ALA A 437 7.25 -8.78 39.30
C ALA A 437 7.28 -9.77 38.12
N SER A 438 6.11 -10.36 37.81
CA SER A 438 5.94 -11.33 36.73
C SER A 438 4.80 -10.97 35.77
N HIS A 439 4.88 -11.51 34.54
CA HIS A 439 3.76 -11.48 33.60
C HIS A 439 2.53 -12.17 34.17
N TYR A 440 2.68 -13.31 34.85
CA TYR A 440 1.57 -13.97 35.53
C TYR A 440 0.84 -13.02 36.50
N TYR A 441 1.59 -12.33 37.35
CA TYR A 441 1.01 -11.44 38.34
C TYR A 441 0.27 -10.26 37.66
N HIS A 442 0.91 -9.59 36.70
CA HIS A 442 0.33 -8.39 36.11
C HIS A 442 -0.83 -8.71 35.16
N VAL A 443 -0.66 -9.71 34.30
CA VAL A 443 -1.65 -10.02 33.26
C VAL A 443 -2.80 -10.86 33.81
N VAL A 444 -2.50 -11.87 34.64
CA VAL A 444 -3.51 -12.84 35.09
C VAL A 444 -4.09 -12.48 36.46
N GLN A 445 -3.27 -12.12 37.44
CA GLN A 445 -3.78 -11.79 38.79
C GLN A 445 -4.35 -10.37 38.87
N ARG A 446 -3.73 -9.40 38.18
CA ARG A 446 -4.15 -7.99 38.20
C ARG A 446 -4.99 -7.57 37.01
N HIS A 447 -5.14 -8.42 36.00
CA HIS A 447 -5.89 -8.15 34.77
C HIS A 447 -5.41 -6.90 34.02
N PHE A 448 -4.10 -6.65 34.02
CA PHE A 448 -3.51 -5.61 33.19
C PHE A 448 -3.24 -6.15 31.78
N GLY A 449 -3.70 -5.43 30.77
CA GLY A 449 -3.35 -5.74 29.38
C GLY A 449 -1.96 -5.24 29.02
N CYS A 450 -1.36 -5.85 27.99
CA CYS A 450 0.03 -5.59 27.59
C CYS A 450 0.28 -4.11 27.30
N ARG A 451 -0.65 -3.44 26.60
CA ARG A 451 -0.52 -2.02 26.23
C ARG A 451 -0.52 -1.07 27.44
N GLN A 452 -0.98 -1.48 28.62
CA GLN A 452 -0.87 -0.63 29.81
C GLN A 452 0.59 -0.46 30.25
N CYS A 453 1.46 -1.40 29.90
CA CYS A 453 2.90 -1.35 30.16
C CYS A 453 3.73 -1.04 28.91
N HIS A 454 3.32 -1.57 27.74
CA HIS A 454 4.10 -1.57 26.49
C HIS A 454 3.68 -0.52 25.45
N ALA A 455 2.72 0.37 25.76
CA ALA A 455 2.35 1.44 24.85
C ALA A 455 3.34 2.61 24.87
N THR A 456 3.41 3.30 23.74
CA THR A 456 4.23 4.49 23.54
C THR A 456 3.78 5.67 24.39
N ARG A 457 4.73 6.46 24.90
CA ARG A 457 4.48 7.73 25.61
C ARG A 457 5.26 8.89 24.99
N GLN A 458 4.62 10.05 24.85
CA GLN A 458 5.29 11.28 24.40
C GLN A 458 6.17 11.89 25.50
N ASN A 459 5.78 11.73 26.76
CA ASN A 459 6.45 12.35 27.90
C ASN A 459 7.00 11.30 28.86
N PRO A 460 8.17 11.54 29.48
CA PRO A 460 8.64 10.72 30.58
C PRO A 460 7.61 10.78 31.73
N PRO A 461 7.48 9.69 32.50
CA PRO A 461 6.63 9.69 33.68
C PRO A 461 7.07 10.80 34.66
N PRO A 462 6.12 11.44 35.36
CA PRO A 462 6.46 12.43 36.38
C PRO A 462 7.33 11.79 37.46
N ALA A 463 8.19 12.58 38.09
CA ALA A 463 9.16 12.12 39.10
C ALA A 463 8.53 11.38 40.29
N THR A 464 7.23 11.60 40.55
CA THR A 464 6.42 10.92 41.55
C THR A 464 5.15 10.38 40.92
N PRO A 465 5.12 9.09 40.53
CA PRO A 465 3.91 8.51 39.95
C PRO A 465 2.83 8.30 41.01
N GLU A 466 1.64 8.81 40.74
CA GLU A 466 0.46 8.52 41.55
C GLU A 466 0.04 7.07 41.30
N ARG A 467 -0.01 6.30 42.39
CA ARG A 467 0.01 4.83 42.40
C ARG A 467 -1.26 4.14 41.87
N THR A 468 -2.15 4.84 41.18
CA THR A 468 -3.54 4.38 41.00
C THR A 468 -4.17 4.62 39.63
N THR A 469 -3.54 5.34 38.69
CA THR A 469 -4.14 5.55 37.36
C THR A 469 -3.13 5.30 36.23
N PRO A 470 -3.50 4.51 35.19
CA PRO A 470 -2.67 4.38 34.00
C PRO A 470 -2.51 5.75 33.33
N TYR A 471 -1.27 6.19 33.11
CA TYR A 471 -1.02 7.40 32.33
C TYR A 471 -1.65 7.29 30.93
N PRO A 472 -2.06 8.42 30.32
CA PRO A 472 -2.64 8.41 28.98
C PRO A 472 -1.67 7.76 27.99
N THR A 473 -2.00 6.56 27.51
CA THR A 473 -1.30 5.95 26.39
C THR A 473 -1.57 6.79 25.14
N GLN A 474 -0.59 6.92 24.26
CA GLN A 474 -0.91 7.42 22.93
C GLN A 474 -1.94 6.48 22.29
N VAL A 475 -2.99 7.06 21.72
CA VAL A 475 -4.04 6.26 21.09
C VAL A 475 -3.41 5.50 19.91
N GLY A 476 -3.52 4.17 19.93
CA GLY A 476 -3.07 3.32 18.82
C GLY A 476 -1.58 2.96 18.76
N SER A 477 -0.70 3.48 19.63
CA SER A 477 0.75 3.21 19.49
C SER A 477 1.27 2.09 20.42
N ALA A 478 1.78 1.02 19.80
CA ALA A 478 2.54 -0.09 20.39
C ALA A 478 3.83 -0.37 19.58
N HIS A 479 4.33 0.66 18.89
CA HIS A 479 5.41 0.57 17.91
C HIS A 479 6.80 0.61 18.55
N GLY A 480 6.96 1.37 19.63
CA GLY A 480 8.19 1.46 20.42
C GLY A 480 8.02 2.32 21.68
N THR A 481 8.98 2.27 22.62
CA THR A 481 8.93 3.10 23.84
C THR A 481 10.24 3.83 24.12
N ASN A 482 10.14 5.01 24.74
CA ASN A 482 11.27 5.82 25.23
C ASN A 482 11.69 5.47 26.67
N THR A 483 10.92 4.60 27.33
CA THR A 483 11.22 4.17 28.68
C THR A 483 12.47 3.33 28.65
N PHE A 484 13.49 3.75 29.39
CA PHE A 484 14.78 3.05 29.48
C PHE A 484 14.84 2.19 30.74
N PRO A 485 15.17 0.89 30.64
CA PRO A 485 15.37 0.11 29.43
C PRO A 485 14.00 -0.11 28.82
N GLY A 486 13.93 -0.19 27.49
CA GLY A 486 12.71 -0.66 26.88
C GLY A 486 12.42 -2.05 27.43
N LEU A 487 11.17 -2.29 27.84
CA LEU A 487 10.75 -3.62 28.29
C LEU A 487 10.87 -4.67 27.16
N MET A 488 11.21 -4.26 25.92
CA MET A 488 11.56 -5.11 24.79
C MET A 488 12.85 -4.67 24.08
N ASN A 489 13.96 -4.47 24.81
CA ASN A 489 15.24 -4.35 24.11
C ASN A 489 15.70 -5.75 23.68
N GLY A 490 15.65 -6.04 22.37
CA GLY A 490 16.16 -7.26 21.75
C GLY A 490 17.68 -7.44 21.81
N ALA A 491 18.40 -6.63 22.60
CA ALA A 491 19.83 -6.79 22.83
C ALA A 491 20.15 -8.09 23.61
N ASN A 492 21.29 -8.69 23.25
CA ASN A 492 21.90 -9.87 23.88
C ASN A 492 22.13 -9.66 25.39
N ILE A 493 22.08 -10.73 26.21
CA ILE A 493 22.24 -10.61 27.68
C ILE A 493 23.60 -10.05 28.09
N SER A 494 24.63 -10.29 27.27
CA SER A 494 25.98 -9.77 27.47
C SER A 494 26.09 -8.25 27.33
N ASP A 495 25.12 -7.61 26.65
CA ASP A 495 25.03 -6.16 26.49
C ASP A 495 23.92 -5.55 27.37
N TYR A 496 23.27 -6.36 28.20
CA TYR A 496 22.20 -5.91 29.10
C TYR A 496 22.78 -5.22 30.34
N SER A 497 22.71 -3.90 30.36
CA SER A 497 22.89 -3.13 31.60
C SER A 497 21.65 -3.31 32.50
N PRO A 498 21.80 -3.43 33.83
CA PRO A 498 20.69 -3.34 34.78
C PRO A 498 19.80 -2.16 34.42
N GLY A 499 18.52 -2.42 34.34
CA GLY A 499 17.60 -1.50 33.71
C GLY A 499 16.41 -1.19 34.61
N SER A 500 15.95 0.05 34.54
CA SER A 500 14.86 0.57 35.33
C SER A 500 13.55 0.78 34.56
N CYS A 501 12.54 -0.09 34.64
CA CYS A 501 11.28 0.23 33.96
C CYS A 501 10.52 1.31 34.75
N THR A 502 9.77 2.18 34.06
CA THR A 502 8.85 3.12 34.73
C THR A 502 7.43 2.88 34.20
N PRO A 503 6.74 1.86 34.72
CA PRO A 503 5.44 1.44 34.22
C PRO A 503 4.40 2.54 34.49
N THR A 504 3.21 2.41 33.92
CA THR A 504 2.16 3.46 34.06
C THR A 504 1.68 3.61 35.49
N CYS A 505 1.88 2.60 36.32
CA CYS A 505 1.28 2.52 37.65
C CYS A 505 2.24 2.88 38.79
N HIS A 506 3.57 2.78 38.62
CA HIS A 506 4.56 2.86 39.70
C HIS A 506 5.81 3.67 39.33
N GLY A 507 6.69 3.86 40.32
CA GLY A 507 7.97 4.56 40.25
C GLY A 507 8.94 3.96 39.23
N ARG A 508 10.12 4.57 39.13
CA ARG A 508 11.26 3.94 38.48
C ARG A 508 11.64 2.71 39.31
N GLU A 509 11.32 1.52 38.83
CA GLU A 509 11.69 0.26 39.48
C GLU A 509 12.93 -0.29 38.77
N ASN A 510 13.97 -0.66 39.54
CA ASN A 510 15.21 -1.23 39.00
C ASN A 510 15.09 -2.75 38.96
N TYR A 511 15.35 -3.34 37.80
CA TYR A 511 15.42 -4.77 37.61
C TYR A 511 16.87 -5.16 37.36
N THR A 512 17.32 -6.20 38.06
CA THR A 512 18.56 -6.89 37.73
C THR A 512 18.22 -8.00 36.75
N ALA A 513 19.03 -8.21 35.71
CA ALA A 513 18.92 -9.46 34.97
C ALA A 513 19.25 -10.58 35.96
N GLY A 514 18.40 -11.62 35.98
CA GLY A 514 18.67 -12.81 36.77
C GLY A 514 20.03 -13.41 36.40
N PRO A 515 20.69 -14.12 37.32
CA PRO A 515 21.92 -14.84 37.02
C PRO A 515 21.68 -15.91 35.94
N GLU A 516 22.70 -16.11 35.10
CA GLU A 516 22.78 -17.18 34.07
C GLU A 516 22.58 -18.59 34.63
#